data_AF-A0A965MIV1-F1
#
_entry.id   AF-A0A965MIV1-F1
#
_cell.length_a   1.000
_cell.length_b   1.000
_cell.length_c   1.000
_cell.angle_alpha   90.00
_cell.angle_beta   90.00
_cell.angle_gamma   90.00
#
_symmetry.space_group_name_H-M   'P 1'
#
loop_
_entity.id
_entity.type
_entity.pdbx_description
1 polymer ?
#
loop_
_entity_poly.entity_id
_entity_poly.type
_entity_poly.pdbx_seq_one_letter_code
_entity_poly.pdbx_strand_id
1 'polypeptide(L)' 'VVNFLPKIKVEVAVPSKLAPKVVDAIKTSSSSGKIGDGKIFTFDLADALRIRTGETGQAAL' A
#
# COMPACT_ATOMS: atom_id res chain seq x y z
N VAL A 1 12.88 -20.47 -20.71
CA VAL A 1 11.58 -20.13 -20.10
C VAL A 1 11.86 -19.41 -18.78
N VAL A 2 11.33 -18.20 -18.58
CA VAL A 2 11.45 -17.46 -17.31
C VAL A 2 10.28 -17.86 -16.41
N ASN A 3 10.56 -18.26 -15.17
CA ASN A 3 9.53 -18.71 -14.23
C ASN A 3 9.21 -17.59 -13.25
N PHE A 4 7.97 -17.09 -13.28
CA PHE A 4 7.48 -16.10 -12.33
C PHE A 4 6.82 -16.80 -11.15
N LEU A 5 7.24 -16.47 -9.94
CA LEU A 5 6.55 -16.93 -8.74
C LEU A 5 5.30 -16.07 -8.51
N PRO A 6 4.12 -16.67 -8.22
CA PRO A 6 2.93 -15.93 -7.85
C PRO A 6 3.19 -15.01 -6.64
N LYS A 7 2.69 -13.77 -6.71
CA LYS A 7 2.78 -12.76 -5.64
C LYS A 7 1.44 -12.04 -5.50
N ILE A 8 1.17 -11.53 -4.30
CA ILE A 8 0.01 -10.69 -4.02
C ILE A 8 0.45 -9.23 -4.05
N LYS A 9 -0.30 -8.37 -4.73
CA LYS A 9 -0.16 -6.92 -4.66
C LYS A 9 -1.20 -6.38 -3.67
N VAL A 10 -0.74 -5.63 -2.68
CA VAL A 10 -1.61 -4.90 -1.75
C VAL A 10 -1.45 -3.42 -2.04
N GLU A 11 -2.58 -2.73 -2.23
CA GLU A 11 -2.63 -1.28 -2.45
C GLU A 11 -3.52 -0.67 -1.37
N VAL A 12 -2.98 0.33 -0.67
CA VAL A 12 -3.68 0.99 0.42
C VAL A 12 -3.44 2.49 0.36
N ALA A 13 -4.52 3.27 0.32
CA ALA A 13 -4.49 4.71 0.44
C ALA A 13 -4.68 5.09 1.92
N VAL A 14 -3.78 5.91 2.47
CA VAL A 14 -3.84 6.35 3.86
C VAL A 14 -3.47 7.82 3.97
N PRO A 15 -3.93 8.53 5.02
CA PRO A 15 -3.42 9.86 5.33
C PRO A 15 -1.89 9.85 5.47
N SER A 16 -1.21 10.88 4.94
CA SER A 16 0.27 10.94 4.90
C SER A 16 0.92 10.74 6.27
N LYS A 17 0.28 11.23 7.35
CA LYS A 17 0.72 11.03 8.74
C LYS A 17 0.78 9.56 9.19
N LEU A 18 0.03 8.67 8.54
CA LEU A 18 0.00 7.23 8.84
C LEU A 18 0.91 6.41 7.90
N ALA A 19 1.36 6.98 6.78
CA ALA A 19 2.15 6.25 5.79
C ALA A 19 3.39 5.54 6.39
N PRO A 20 4.22 6.18 7.25
CA PRO A 20 5.38 5.50 7.85
C PRO A 20 4.98 4.27 8.68
N LYS A 21 3.93 4.41 9.51
CA LYS A 21 3.43 3.32 10.36
C LYS A 21 2.87 2.15 9.55
N VAL A 22 2.21 2.44 8.42
CA VAL A 22 1.65 1.41 7.53
C VAL A 22 2.75 0.65 6.81
N VAL A 23 3.77 1.35 6.31
CA VAL A 23 4.95 0.71 5.70
C VAL A 23 5.64 -0.24 6.68
N ASP A 24 5.84 0.19 7.92
CA ASP A 24 6.46 -0.64 8.96
C ASP A 24 5.60 -1.86 9.32
N ALA A 25 4.28 -1.70 9.41
CA ALA A 25 3.35 -2.80 9.67
C ALA A 25 3.37 -3.86 8.54
N ILE A 26 3.35 -3.41 7.28
CA ILE A 26 3.43 -4.33 6.12
C ILE A 26 4.78 -5.05 6.13
N LYS A 27 5.89 -4.31 6.26
CA LYS A 27 7.24 -4.89 6.32
C LYS A 27 7.35 -5.94 7.42
N THR A 28 6.88 -5.64 8.63
CA THR A 28 6.99 -6.56 9.77
C THR A 28 6.15 -7.81 9.60
N SER A 29 4.95 -7.68 9.01
CA SER A 29 4.04 -8.82 8.80
C SER A 29 4.43 -9.71 7.62
N SER A 30 5.10 -9.17 6.60
CA SER A 30 5.47 -9.91 5.38
C SER A 30 6.91 -10.41 5.34
N SER A 31 7.77 -9.96 6.27
CA SER A 31 9.20 -10.32 6.28
C SER A 31 9.41 -11.76 6.79
N SER A 32 9.92 -12.64 5.91
CA SER A 32 10.37 -13.99 6.27
C SER A 32 11.89 -14.10 6.39
N GLY A 33 12.63 -13.07 5.97
CA GLY A 33 14.09 -13.04 5.94
C GLY A 33 14.69 -13.78 4.74
N LYS A 34 13.87 -14.16 3.76
CA LYS A 34 14.28 -14.93 2.57
C LYS A 34 14.16 -14.08 1.31
N ILE A 35 14.91 -14.49 0.28
CA ILE A 35 14.80 -13.87 -1.04
C ILE A 35 13.37 -14.04 -1.56
N GLY A 36 12.76 -12.93 -1.97
CA GLY A 36 11.41 -12.93 -2.53
C GLY A 36 10.31 -12.41 -1.59
N ASP A 37 10.64 -11.90 -0.40
CA ASP A 37 9.69 -11.25 0.52
C ASP A 37 8.92 -10.07 -0.12
N GLY A 38 9.46 -9.50 -1.20
CA GLY A 38 8.78 -8.51 -2.03
C GLY A 38 9.40 -7.14 -1.89
N LYS A 39 8.63 -6.11 -2.27
CA LYS A 39 9.01 -4.70 -2.22
C LYS A 39 7.79 -3.88 -1.82
N ILE A 40 8.02 -2.80 -1.10
CA ILE A 40 7.01 -1.79 -0.78
C ILE A 40 7.38 -0.54 -1.55
N PHE A 41 6.42 0.04 -2.26
CA PHE A 41 6.56 1.30 -2.97
C PHE A 41 5.55 2.28 -2.40
N THR A 42 5.96 3.54 -2.25
CA THR A 42 5.10 4.62 -1.78
C THR A 42 4.97 5.67 -2.88
N PHE A 43 3.77 6.18 -3.06
CA PHE A 43 3.44 7.23 -4.01
C PHE A 43 2.57 8.26 -3.30
N ASP A 44 2.77 9.53 -3.61
CA ASP A 44 1.82 10.57 -3.20
C ASP A 44 0.55 10.44 -4.04
N LEU A 45 -0.60 10.45 -3.38
CA LEU A 45 -1.90 10.50 -4.04
C LEU A 45 -2.33 11.96 -4.19
N ALA A 46 -2.65 12.36 -5.42
CA ALA A 46 -3.08 13.72 -5.71
C ALA A 46 -4.46 14.03 -5.10
N ASP A 47 -5.41 13.09 -5.16
CA ASP A 47 -6.76 13.25 -4.60
C ASP A 47 -7.44 11.87 -4.39
N ALA A 48 -8.55 11.86 -3.64
CA ALA A 48 -9.43 10.72 -3.46
C ALA A 48 -10.89 11.18 -3.54
N LEU A 49 -11.78 10.34 -4.10
CA LEU A 49 -13.22 10.60 -4.19
C LEU A 49 -14.01 9.40 -3.67
N ARG A 50 -14.90 9.62 -2.70
CA ARG A 50 -15.82 8.58 -2.23
C ARG A 50 -17.09 8.59 -3.07
N ILE A 51 -17.22 7.62 -3.99
CA ILE A 51 -18.36 7.51 -4.93
C ILE A 51 -19.73 7.65 -4.25
N ARG A 52 -19.90 7.08 -3.06
CA ARG A 52 -21.19 7.05 -2.36
C ARG A 52 -21.65 8.42 -1.83
N THR A 53 -20.73 9.27 -1.40
CA THR A 53 -21.05 10.55 -0.73
C THR A 53 -20.62 11.77 -1.52
N GLY A 54 -19.71 11.61 -2.49
CA GLY A 54 -19.10 12.71 -3.22
C GLY A 54 -18.00 13.44 -2.45
N GLU A 55 -17.64 13.00 -1.23
CA GLU A 55 -16.54 13.57 -0.46
C GLU A 55 -15.21 13.41 -1.19
N THR A 56 -14.35 14.42 -1.11
CA THR A 56 -13.02 14.45 -1.73
C THR A 56 -11.88 14.59 -0.71
N GLY A 57 -10.65 14.40 -1.16
CA GLY A 57 -9.45 14.57 -0.35
C GLY A 57 -9.45 13.69 0.89
N GLN A 58 -9.10 14.27 2.04
CA GLN A 58 -8.96 13.51 3.28
C GLN A 58 -10.28 12.94 3.82
N ALA A 59 -11.42 13.56 3.52
CA ALA A 59 -12.74 13.05 3.93
C ALA A 59 -13.15 11.78 3.14
N ALA A 60 -12.57 11.59 1.95
CA ALA A 60 -12.81 10.43 1.12
C ALA A 60 -12.04 9.17 1.58
N LEU A 61 -10.95 9.35 2.33
CA LEU A 61 -10.15 8.29 2.94
C LEU A 61 -10.86 7.71 4.17
#